data_AF-A0A7W7Q566-F1
#
_entry.id   AF-A0A7W7Q566-F1
#
_cell.length_a   1.000
_cell.length_b   1.000
_cell.length_c   1.000
_cell.angle_alpha   90.00
_cell.angle_beta   90.00
_cell.angle_gamma   90.00
#
_symmetry.space_group_name_H-M   'P 1'
#
loop_
_entity.id
_entity.type
_entity.pdbx_description
1 polymer ?
#
loop_
_entity_poly.entity_id
_entity_poly.type
_entity_poly.pdbx_seq_one_letter_code
_entity_poly.pdbx_strand_id
1 'polypeptide(L)'
;MSADTRLERTDGLHGGGTVAYRVLVAGRWVGWVGDGRPWRGWRYGGRRWWACWREDGDSAARWSTDLDYPSRRTALTALLSHAIREAA
;
A
#
# COMPACT_ATOMS: atom_id res chain seq x y z
N MET A 1 -1.57 -3.63 17.57
CA MET A 1 -1.47 -2.55 16.56
C MET A 1 -0.88 -1.36 17.28
N SER A 2 0.36 -0.97 16.98
CA SER A 2 1.02 0.12 17.68
C SER A 2 0.24 1.42 17.45
N ALA A 3 0.08 2.23 18.50
CA ALA A 3 -0.88 3.34 18.56
C ALA A 3 -0.62 4.49 17.57
N ASP A 4 0.49 4.46 16.83
CA ASP A 4 0.94 5.57 15.99
C ASP A 4 1.08 5.18 14.50
N THR A 5 0.04 4.54 13.94
CA THR A 5 -0.08 4.33 12.49
C THR A 5 -1.12 5.29 11.91
N ARG A 6 -0.70 6.14 10.97
CA ARG A 6 -1.58 7.11 10.30
C ARG A 6 -1.64 6.86 8.80
N LEU A 7 -2.84 7.01 8.24
CA LEU A 7 -3.11 6.89 6.80
C LEU A 7 -3.47 8.26 6.26
N GLU A 8 -2.70 8.77 5.31
CA GLU A 8 -2.98 10.04 4.64
C GLU A 8 -3.37 9.76 3.20
N ARG A 9 -4.57 10.19 2.80
CA ARG A 9 -5.03 9.98 1.43
C ARG A 9 -4.15 10.77 0.47
N THR A 10 -3.71 10.13 -0.60
CA THR A 10 -2.93 10.74 -1.66
C THR A 10 -3.68 10.64 -2.98
N ASP A 11 -3.64 11.70 -3.77
CA ASP A 11 -4.17 11.69 -5.12
C ASP A 11 -3.13 11.05 -6.06
N GLY A 12 -3.47 9.90 -6.61
CA GLY A 12 -2.59 9.12 -7.48
C GLY A 12 -3.19 7.75 -7.78
N LEU A 13 -3.40 7.44 -9.06
CA LEU A 13 -4.10 6.26 -9.54
C LEU A 13 -3.11 5.28 -10.17
N HIS A 14 -3.11 4.02 -9.71
CA HIS A 14 -2.55 2.89 -10.44
C HIS A 14 -3.66 1.92 -10.80
N GLY A 15 -3.68 1.45 -12.05
CA GLY A 15 -4.45 0.26 -12.49
C GLY A 15 -5.95 0.27 -12.18
N GLY A 16 -6.67 1.35 -12.52
CA GLY A 16 -8.12 1.43 -12.29
C GLY A 16 -8.53 1.52 -10.81
N GLY A 17 -7.60 1.91 -9.94
CA GLY A 17 -7.87 2.31 -8.56
C GLY A 17 -8.61 3.64 -8.46
N THR A 18 -8.93 4.06 -7.25
CA THR A 18 -9.54 5.38 -6.96
C THR A 18 -8.90 6.03 -5.72
N VAL A 19 -8.21 5.24 -4.90
CA VAL A 19 -7.70 5.67 -3.60
C VAL A 19 -6.32 5.07 -3.35
N ALA A 20 -5.36 5.94 -3.00
CA ALA A 20 -4.10 5.56 -2.39
C ALA A 20 -3.95 6.29 -1.04
N TYR A 21 -3.25 5.66 -0.12
CA TYR A 21 -2.89 6.22 1.17
C TYR A 21 -1.39 6.11 1.39
N ARG A 22 -0.76 7.22 1.77
CA ARG A 22 0.54 7.24 2.40
C ARG A 22 0.42 6.69 3.83
N VAL A 23 1.31 5.77 4.21
CA VAL A 23 1.30 5.14 5.54
C VAL A 23 2.44 5.68 6.39
N LEU A 24 2.10 6.29 7.52
CA LEU A 24 3.03 6.81 8.51
C LEU A 24 3.05 5.90 9.74
N VAL A 25 4.22 5.58 10.26
CA VAL A 25 4.45 4.86 11.51
C VAL A 25 5.37 5.70 12.38
N ALA A 26 4.95 6.07 13.58
CA ALA A 26 5.73 6.95 14.46
C ALA A 26 6.12 8.29 13.77
N GLY A 27 5.21 8.85 12.96
CA GLY A 27 5.48 10.04 12.13
C GLY A 27 6.39 9.81 10.91
N ARG A 28 7.01 8.64 10.77
CA ARG A 28 7.88 8.29 9.63
C ARG A 28 7.07 7.64 8.52
N TRP A 29 7.35 8.03 7.28
CA TRP A 29 6.67 7.47 6.11
C TRP A 29 7.31 6.16 5.65
N VAL A 30 6.54 5.07 5.68
CA VAL A 30 7.04 3.72 5.36
C VAL A 30 6.60 3.17 4.00
N GLY A 31 5.65 3.81 3.33
CA GLY A 31 5.15 3.34 2.04
C GLY A 31 3.71 3.75 1.74
N TRP A 32 3.04 3.01 0.86
CA TRP A 32 1.67 3.27 0.47
C TRP A 32 0.81 2.01 0.48
N VAL A 33 -0.49 2.20 0.65
CA VAL A 33 -1.51 1.20 0.35
C VAL A 33 -2.53 1.82 -0.58
N GLY A 34 -2.92 1.13 -1.64
CA GLY A 34 -3.91 1.64 -2.58
C GLY A 34 -4.84 0.55 -3.09
N ASP A 35 -5.93 0.97 -3.69
CA ASP A 35 -6.87 0.08 -4.37
C ASP A 35 -6.62 0.05 -5.87
N GLY A 36 -7.18 -0.97 -6.51
CA GLY A 36 -7.19 -1.13 -7.95
C GLY A 36 -8.18 -2.21 -8.35
N ARG A 37 -8.39 -2.33 -9.66
CA ARG A 37 -9.22 -3.38 -10.24
C ARG A 37 -8.43 -4.04 -11.37
N PRO A 38 -8.13 -5.34 -11.29
CA PRO A 38 -7.38 -6.00 -12.34
C PRO A 38 -8.20 -6.01 -13.63
N TRP A 39 -7.59 -5.61 -14.74
CA TRP A 39 -8.20 -5.73 -16.06
C TRP A 39 -8.22 -7.21 -16.48
N ARG A 40 -9.38 -7.71 -16.91
CA ARG A 40 -9.55 -9.12 -17.34
C ARG A 40 -9.63 -9.28 -18.86
N GLY A 41 -9.26 -8.27 -19.64
CA GLY A 41 -9.37 -8.27 -21.11
C GLY A 41 -10.67 -7.65 -21.64
N TRP A 42 -11.77 -7.75 -20.89
CA TRP A 42 -13.10 -7.27 -21.33
C TRP A 42 -13.88 -6.49 -20.26
N ARG A 43 -13.44 -6.55 -19.00
CA ARG A 43 -13.94 -5.73 -17.89
C ARG A 43 -12.92 -5.63 -16.77
N TYR A 44 -13.12 -4.66 -15.89
CA TYR A 44 -12.44 -4.61 -14.59
C TYR A 44 -13.01 -5.66 -13.63
N GLY A 45 -12.12 -6.33 -12.91
CA GLY A 45 -12.47 -7.24 -11.83
C GLY A 45 -12.98 -6.53 -10.57
N GLY A 46 -13.16 -7.32 -9.50
CA GLY A 46 -13.48 -6.79 -8.18
C GLY A 46 -12.36 -5.89 -7.64
N ARG A 47 -12.71 -4.98 -6.72
CA ARG A 47 -11.75 -4.14 -6.02
C ARG A 47 -10.75 -5.02 -5.25
N ARG A 48 -9.48 -4.71 -5.40
CA ARG A 48 -8.34 -5.32 -4.72
C ARG A 48 -7.43 -4.23 -4.18
N TRP A 49 -6.51 -4.61 -3.31
CA TRP A 49 -5.59 -3.70 -2.63
C TRP A 49 -4.16 -4.16 -2.82
N TRP A 50 -3.28 -3.18 -2.96
CA TRP A 50 -1.85 -3.34 -3.05
C TRP A 50 -1.17 -2.63 -1.88
N ALA A 51 0.03 -3.08 -1.55
CA ALA A 51 0.93 -2.42 -0.62
C ALA A 51 2.29 -2.25 -1.28
N CYS A 52 2.95 -1.12 -1.02
CA CYS A 52 4.35 -0.96 -1.38
C CYS A 52 5.13 -0.29 -0.24
N TRP A 53 6.37 -0.73 -0.09
CA TRP A 53 7.31 -0.27 0.93
C TRP A 53 8.48 0.43 0.27
N ARG A 54 9.01 1.44 0.96
CA ARG A 54 10.24 2.14 0.59
C ARG A 54 11.06 2.42 1.84
N GLU A 55 12.37 2.55 1.64
CA GLU A 55 13.27 3.12 2.65
C GLU A 55 13.24 4.66 2.57
N ASP A 56 13.64 5.32 3.66
CA ASP A 56 13.81 6.77 3.64
C ASP A 56 14.93 7.13 2.66
N GLY A 57 14.67 8.13 1.81
CA GLY A 57 15.60 8.54 0.76
C GLY A 57 15.38 7.84 -0.59
N ASP A 58 14.58 6.78 -0.66
CA ASP A 58 14.32 6.10 -1.93
C ASP A 58 13.44 6.94 -2.87
N SER A 59 13.80 6.97 -4.16
CA SER A 59 12.95 7.55 -5.21
C SER A 59 11.82 6.62 -5.69
N ALA A 60 11.86 5.33 -5.32
CA ALA A 60 10.88 4.32 -5.72
C ALA A 60 10.66 3.28 -4.62
N ALA A 61 9.53 2.55 -4.68
CA ALA A 61 9.29 1.45 -3.77
C ALA A 61 10.23 0.28 -4.05
N ARG A 62 10.84 -0.28 -3.00
CA ARG A 62 11.71 -1.48 -3.08
C ARG A 62 10.93 -2.79 -3.02
N TRP A 63 9.69 -2.73 -2.53
CA TRP A 63 8.79 -3.87 -2.47
C TRP A 63 7.37 -3.45 -2.81
N SER A 64 6.66 -4.30 -3.55
CA SER A 64 5.26 -4.13 -3.95
C SER A 64 4.58 -5.50 -4.02
N THR A 65 3.27 -5.54 -3.72
CA THR A 65 2.48 -6.77 -3.74
C THR A 65 1.51 -6.88 -4.91
N ASP A 66 1.46 -5.89 -5.79
CA ASP A 66 0.37 -5.75 -6.75
C ASP A 66 -1.03 -5.91 -6.09
N LEU A 67 -2.07 -6.20 -6.87
CA LEU A 67 -3.47 -6.29 -6.43
C LEU A 67 -3.82 -7.61 -5.71
N ASP A 68 -2.98 -8.02 -4.77
CA ASP A 68 -3.03 -9.33 -4.11
C ASP A 68 -3.90 -9.38 -2.85
N TYR A 69 -4.33 -8.24 -2.32
CA TYR A 69 -5.13 -8.22 -1.10
C TYR A 69 -6.62 -7.96 -1.34
N PRO A 70 -7.51 -8.67 -0.63
CA PRO A 70 -8.95 -8.44 -0.74
C PRO A 70 -9.40 -7.16 -0.01
N SER A 71 -8.59 -6.62 0.90
CA SER A 71 -8.97 -5.46 1.72
C SER A 71 -7.78 -4.56 2.04
N ARG A 72 -8.08 -3.28 2.32
CA ARG A 72 -7.11 -2.29 2.80
C ARG A 72 -6.41 -2.75 4.06
N ARG A 73 -7.15 -3.36 4.99
CA ARG A 73 -6.62 -3.80 6.28
C ARG A 73 -5.56 -4.88 6.08
N THR A 74 -5.81 -5.85 5.19
CA THR A 74 -4.84 -6.91 4.88
C THR A 74 -3.58 -6.35 4.22
N ALA A 75 -3.73 -5.43 3.26
CA ALA A 75 -2.60 -4.74 2.62
C ALA A 75 -1.77 -3.93 3.64
N LEU A 76 -2.43 -3.20 4.54
CA LEU A 76 -1.76 -2.45 5.59
C LEU A 76 -0.99 -3.36 6.55
N THR A 77 -1.59 -4.47 7.00
CA THR A 77 -0.89 -5.45 7.85
C THR A 77 0.35 -6.01 7.16
N ALA A 78 0.27 -6.31 5.86
CA ALA A 78 1.42 -6.80 5.10
C ALA A 78 2.54 -5.76 5.01
N LEU A 79 2.19 -4.50 4.70
CA LEU A 79 3.16 -3.39 4.68
C LEU A 79 3.87 -3.23 6.03
N LEU A 80 3.11 -3.20 7.13
CA LEU A 80 3.70 -3.04 8.47
C LEU A 80 4.61 -4.22 8.84
N SER A 81 4.21 -5.44 8.49
CA SER A 81 5.02 -6.63 8.74
C SER A 81 6.33 -6.61 7.95
N HIS A 82 6.27 -6.18 6.69
CA HIS A 82 7.47 -6.00 5.85
C HIS A 82 8.37 -4.90 6.42
N ALA A 83 7.82 -3.73 6.73
CA ALA A 83 8.58 -2.61 7.28
C ALA A 83 9.30 -2.94 8.60
N ILE A 84 8.66 -3.74 9.47
CA ILE A 84 9.29 -4.23 10.71
C ILE A 84 10.49 -5.14 10.41
N ARG A 85 10.36 -6.02 9.40
CA ARG A 85 11.43 -6.94 9.01
C ARG A 85 12.64 -6.21 8.42
N GLU A 86 12.41 -5.17 7.61
CA GLU A 86 13.51 -4.38 7.01
C GLU A 86 14.16 -3.41 8.00
N ALA A 87 13.55 -3.16 9.16
CA ALA A 87 14.09 -2.30 10.21
C ALA A 87 14.85 -3.06 11.32
N ALA A 88 14.86 -4.39 11.27
CA ALA A 88 15.54 -5.28 12.20
C ALA A 88 16.93 -5.68 11.70
#